data_AF-A0A7X7R2W3-F1
#
_entry.id   AF-A0A7X7R2W3-F1
#
_cell.length_a   1.000
_cell.length_b   1.000
_cell.length_c   1.000
_cell.angle_alpha   90.00
_cell.angle_beta   90.00
_cell.angle_gamma   90.00
#
_symmetry.space_group_name_H-M   'P 1'
#
loop_
_entity.id
_entity.type
_entity.pdbx_description
1 polymer ?
#
loop_
_entity_poly.entity_id
_entity_poly.type
_entity_poly.pdbx_seq_one_letter_code
_entity_poly.pdbx_strand_id
1 'polypeptide(L)' 'MFFTITTNREVAEQIKKQCERDERYNRGRSYELGNIAHHEGYSIVQIKAKDGQKIKPEDIFWLGHFCQI' A
#
# COMPACT_ATOMS: atom_id res chain seq x y z
N MET A 1 12.19 6.44 -2.76
CA MET A 1 11.43 6.29 -4.02
C MET A 1 10.01 5.87 -3.67
N PHE A 2 8.99 6.32 -4.41
CA PHE A 2 7.59 5.97 -4.13
C PHE A 2 6.80 5.74 -5.43
N PHE A 3 5.69 5.02 -5.34
CA PHE A 3 4.67 4.97 -6.38
C PHE A 3 3.29 5.29 -5.77
N THR A 4 2.31 5.57 -6.62
CA THR A 4 0.96 5.96 -6.21
C THR A 4 -0.08 5.02 -6.83
N ILE A 5 -1.07 4.63 -6.04
CA ILE A 5 -2.24 3.86 -6.46
C ILE A 5 -3.43 4.80 -6.39
N THR A 6 -4.10 5.03 -7.52
CA THR A 6 -5.38 5.74 -7.56
C THR A 6 -6.50 4.71 -7.54
N THR A 7 -7.40 4.79 -6.57
CA THR A 7 -8.46 3.82 -6.36
C THR A 7 -9.66 4.47 -5.65
N ASN A 8 -10.71 3.71 -5.33
CA ASN A 8 -11.82 4.21 -4.54
C ASN A 8 -11.47 4.25 -3.03
N ARG A 9 -12.32 4.90 -2.23
CA ARG A 9 -12.08 5.07 -0.78
C ARG A 9 -12.00 3.73 -0.05
N GLU A 10 -12.87 2.78 -0.39
CA GLU A 10 -12.91 1.47 0.26
C GLU A 10 -11.59 0.72 0.08
N VAL A 11 -11.10 0.62 -1.16
CA VAL A 11 -9.83 -0.05 -1.47
C VAL A 11 -8.66 0.70 -0.83
N ALA A 12 -8.67 2.03 -0.80
CA ALA A 12 -7.63 2.81 -0.14
C ALA A 12 -7.52 2.50 1.37
N GLU A 13 -8.64 2.39 2.07
CA GLU A 13 -8.68 2.00 3.48
C GLU A 13 -8.22 0.56 3.70
N GLN A 14 -8.52 -0.33 2.77
CA GLN A 14 -8.05 -1.70 2.83
C GLN A 14 -6.52 -1.77 2.67
N ILE A 15 -5.96 -1.06 1.68
CA ILE A 15 -4.51 -0.94 1.48
C ILE A 15 -3.83 -0.44 2.75
N LYS A 16 -4.40 0.59 3.40
CA LYS A 16 -3.91 1.09 4.69
C LYS A 16 -3.83 -0.02 5.75
N LYS A 17 -4.94 -0.75 5.96
CA LYS A 17 -5.00 -1.85 6.95
C LYS A 17 -3.97 -2.94 6.67
N GLN A 18 -3.76 -3.30 5.41
CA GLN A 18 -2.77 -4.32 5.05
C GLN A 18 -1.34 -3.83 5.30
N CYS A 19 -1.02 -2.58 4.99
CA CYS A 19 0.29 -2.01 5.29
C CYS A 19 0.56 -2.01 6.81
N GLU A 20 -0.41 -1.56 7.61
CA GLU A 20 -0.31 -1.60 9.09
C GLU A 20 -0.19 -3.04 9.63
N ARG A 21 -0.85 -4.00 8.97
CA ARG A 21 -0.75 -5.42 9.30
C ARG A 21 0.66 -5.93 9.00
N ASP A 22 1.17 -5.71 7.80
CA ASP A 22 2.49 -6.18 7.38
C ASP A 22 3.62 -5.58 8.23
N GLU A 23 3.45 -4.34 8.68
CA GLU A 23 4.35 -3.70 9.65
C GLU A 23 4.30 -4.39 11.02
N ARG A 24 3.10 -4.65 11.56
CA ARG A 24 2.92 -5.33 12.86
C ARG A 24 3.46 -6.76 12.88
N TYR A 25 3.27 -7.52 11.79
CA TYR A 25 3.74 -8.90 11.69
C TYR A 25 5.20 -9.00 11.23
N ASN A 26 5.91 -7.87 11.16
CA ASN A 26 7.32 -7.76 10.78
C ASN A 26 7.68 -8.61 9.54
N ARG A 27 6.81 -8.58 8.51
CA ARG A 27 6.96 -9.42 7.32
C ARG A 27 8.12 -9.01 6.40
N GLY A 28 9.00 -8.11 6.83
CA GLY A 28 10.18 -7.69 6.07
C GLY A 28 9.86 -7.12 4.68
N ARG A 29 8.68 -6.52 4.50
CA ARG A 29 8.26 -5.92 3.23
C ARG A 29 9.18 -4.77 2.84
N SER A 30 9.44 -4.65 1.53
CA SER A 30 10.31 -3.59 0.99
C SER A 30 9.63 -2.23 0.85
N TYR A 31 8.37 -2.14 1.27
CA TYR A 31 7.56 -0.94 1.25
C TYR A 31 6.99 -0.60 2.63
N GLU A 32 6.57 0.66 2.74
CA GLU A 32 5.81 1.22 3.84
C GLU A 32 4.69 2.12 3.30
N LEU A 33 3.68 2.34 4.14
CA LEU A 33 2.62 3.27 3.80
C LEU A 33 3.16 4.70 3.78
N GLY A 34 2.97 5.39 2.67
CA GLY A 34 3.19 6.82 2.56
C GLY A 34 1.96 7.62 2.99
N ASN A 35 1.65 8.67 2.23
CA ASN A 35 0.44 9.46 2.46
C ASN A 35 -0.80 8.83 1.80
N ILE A 36 -1.98 9.11 2.36
CA ILE A 36 -3.28 8.83 1.73
C ILE A 36 -4.06 10.13 1.60
N ALA A 37 -4.54 10.43 0.39
CA ALA A 37 -5.39 11.57 0.12
C ALA A 37 -6.75 11.09 -0.42
N HIS A 38 -7.83 11.56 0.19
CA HIS A 38 -9.19 11.29 -0.27
C HIS A 38 -9.74 12.50 -1.01
N HIS A 39 -10.31 12.26 -2.18
CA HIS A 39 -10.96 13.24 -3.03
C HIS A 39 -12.40 12.81 -3.31
N GLU A 40 -13.20 13.70 -3.88
CA GLU A 40 -14.53 13.33 -4.37
C GLU A 40 -14.39 12.34 -5.53
N GLY A 41 -14.92 11.13 -5.37
CA GLY A 41 -14.90 10.07 -6.39
C GLY A 41 -13.64 9.20 -6.46
N TYR A 42 -12.54 9.56 -5.79
CA TYR A 42 -11.31 8.75 -5.79
C TYR A 42 -10.43 8.99 -4.55
N SER A 43 -9.41 8.17 -4.41
CA SER A 43 -8.41 8.22 -3.34
C SER A 43 -7.05 7.87 -3.92
N ILE A 44 -6.01 8.54 -3.43
CA ILE A 44 -4.63 8.32 -3.83
C ILE A 44 -3.88 7.75 -2.63
N VAL A 45 -3.31 6.57 -2.80
CA VAL A 45 -2.46 5.91 -1.81
C VAL A 45 -1.02 5.98 -2.29
N GLN A 46 -0.13 6.56 -1.49
CA GLN A 46 1.30 6.57 -1.76
C GLN A 46 1.95 5.37 -1.05
N ILE A 47 2.74 4.60 -1.79
CA ILE A 47 3.53 3.50 -1.24
C ILE A 47 5.01 3.86 -1.40
N LYS A 48 5.72 3.94 -0.28
CA LYS A 48 7.14 4.32 -0.24
C LYS A 48 8.00 3.08 -0.10
N ALA A 49 9.18 3.10 -0.72
CA ALA A 49 10.20 2.09 -0.46
C ALA A 49 10.82 2.33 0.92
N LYS A 50 11.02 1.27 1.71
CA LYS A 50 11.81 1.35 2.95
C LYS A 50 13.28 1.62 2.63
N ASP A 51 13.99 2.29 3.54
CA ASP A 51 15.35 2.79 3.35
C ASP A 51 16.28 1.79 2.64
N GLY A 52 16.84 2.22 1.50
CA GLY A 52 17.78 1.44 0.69
C GLY A 52 17.19 0.26 -0.08
N GLN A 53 15.88 -0.03 0.06
CA GLN A 53 15.24 -1.15 -0.62
C GLN A 53 14.60 -0.73 -1.94
N LYS A 54 14.56 -1.65 -2.90
CA LYS A 54 13.76 -1.52 -4.12
C LYS A 54 12.46 -2.28 -3.92
N ILE A 55 11.35 -1.64 -4.26
CA ILE A 55 10.03 -2.28 -4.23
C ILE A 55 10.04 -3.43 -5.23
N LYS A 56 9.85 -4.65 -4.74
CA LYS A 56 9.86 -5.84 -5.59
C LYS A 56 8.48 -6.03 -6.23
N PRO A 57 8.40 -6.64 -7.42
CA PRO A 57 7.11 -6.97 -8.05
C PRO A 57 6.18 -7.81 -7.17
N GLU A 58 6.74 -8.72 -6.35
CA GLU A 58 5.97 -9.54 -5.40
C GLU A 58 5.22 -8.68 -4.37
N ASP A 59 5.79 -7.56 -3.94
CA ASP A 59 5.17 -6.65 -2.98
C ASP A 59 3.95 -5.93 -3.59
N ILE A 60 3.98 -5.66 -4.89
CA ILE A 60 2.85 -5.09 -5.64
C ILE A 60 1.71 -6.10 -5.74
N PHE A 61 2.03 -7.38 -5.95
CA PHE A 61 1.02 -8.45 -5.97
C PHE A 61 0.28 -8.55 -4.63
N TRP A 62 1.00 -8.48 -3.51
CA TRP A 62 0.40 -8.51 -2.17
C TRP A 62 -0.47 -7.29 -1.87
N LEU A 63 -0.11 -6.11 -2.39
CA LEU A 63 -0.96 -4.91 -2.33
C LEU A 63 -2.21 -5.02 -3.21
N GLY A 64 -2.20 -5.85 -4.26
CA GLY A 64 -3.33 -6.10 -5.15
C GLY A 64 -4.22 -7.28 -4.74
N HIS A 65 -3.78 -8.12 -3.81
CA HIS A 65 -4.53 -9.32 -3.36
C HIS A 65 -5.66 -8.99 -2.36
N PHE A 66 -6.41 -7.93 -2.65
CA PHE A 66 -7.58 -7.49 -1.87
C PHE A 66 -8.91 -8.09 -2.30
N CYS A 67 -8.93 -8.91 -3.34
CA CYS A 67 -10.14 -9.60 -3.75
C CYS A 67 -10.14 -11.03 -3.20
N GLN A 68 -10.66 -11.23 -1.99
CA GLN A 68 -11.34 -12.45 -1.48
C GLN A 68 -11.10 -12.64 0.02
N ILE A 69 -11.83 -11.90 0.86
CA ILE A 69 -12.32 -12.41 2.16
C ILE A 69 -13.74 -11.88 2.34
#